data_AF-A0A497AJ46-F1
#
_entry.id   AF-A0A497AJ46-F1
#
_cell.length_a   1.000
_cell.length_b   1.000
_cell.length_c   1.000
_cell.angle_alpha   90.00
_cell.angle_beta   90.00
_cell.angle_gamma   90.00
#
_symmetry.space_group_name_H-M   'P 1'
#
loop_
_entity.id
_entity.type
_entity.pdbx_description
1 polymer ?
#
loop_
_entity_poly.entity_id
_entity_poly.type
_entity_poly.pdbx_seq_one_letter_code
_entity_poly.pdbx_strand_id
1 'polypeptide(L)'
;LHKVEQASTIHKQAKEWLKQVYTHRQIEELTPADQVNLYLSYHCPVCRLFGGRGIASKLLIHDTIPTGEWTLKTYTSTAISRKTRTADHRKLYTIEYIPPGRVEYQTKIIADNVLPGQPDAKLLANILNYLIEKGLQVGGLKTRGYGHLKVVHEKSNVRTLKINPNPQSLEEQVQNIKALLQKPENILETTIQNYIETLLK
;
A
#
# COMPACT_ATOMS: atom_id res chain seq x y z
N LEU A 1 33.37 -4.57 -14.48
CA LEU A 1 33.22 -5.97 -14.93
C LEU A 1 32.02 -6.63 -14.24
N HIS A 2 32.00 -6.75 -12.90
CA HIS A 2 30.90 -7.38 -12.13
C HIS A 2 29.47 -6.82 -12.36
N LYS A 3 29.32 -5.49 -12.54
CA LYS A 3 28.01 -4.85 -12.85
C LYS A 3 27.51 -5.11 -14.28
N VAL A 4 28.44 -5.36 -15.22
CA VAL A 4 28.12 -5.56 -16.65
C VAL A 4 27.65 -7.00 -16.88
N GLU A 5 28.29 -7.99 -16.24
CA GLU A 5 27.86 -9.39 -16.28
C GLU A 5 26.50 -9.61 -15.60
N GLN A 6 26.22 -8.90 -14.51
CA GLN A 6 24.90 -8.94 -13.86
C GLN A 6 23.80 -8.37 -14.78
N ALA A 7 24.08 -7.28 -15.49
CA ALA A 7 23.13 -6.67 -16.42
C ALA A 7 22.82 -7.58 -17.63
N SER A 8 23.82 -8.27 -18.19
CA SER A 8 23.59 -9.20 -19.31
C SER A 8 22.80 -10.43 -18.88
N THR A 9 23.01 -10.90 -17.64
CA THR A 9 22.31 -12.06 -17.07
C THR A 9 20.82 -11.75 -16.85
N ILE A 10 20.50 -10.60 -16.25
CA ILE A 10 19.11 -10.16 -16.03
C ILE A 10 18.37 -9.96 -17.34
N HIS A 11 19.02 -9.38 -18.35
CA HIS A 11 18.39 -9.19 -19.67
C HIS A 11 18.02 -10.53 -20.34
N LYS A 12 18.87 -11.55 -20.19
CA LYS A 12 18.58 -12.90 -20.69
C LYS A 12 17.37 -13.52 -19.97
N GLN A 13 17.36 -13.45 -18.63
CA GLN A 13 16.24 -13.93 -17.81
C GLN A 13 14.92 -13.21 -18.16
N ALA A 14 14.97 -11.90 -18.33
CA ALA A 14 13.82 -11.10 -18.72
C ALA A 14 13.23 -11.54 -20.07
N LYS A 15 14.08 -11.74 -21.08
CA LYS A 15 13.64 -12.24 -22.40
C LYS A 15 13.00 -13.62 -22.34
N GLU A 16 13.58 -14.52 -21.54
CA GLU A 16 13.08 -15.89 -21.40
C GLU A 16 11.73 -15.92 -20.68
N TRP A 17 11.59 -15.12 -19.61
CA TRP A 17 10.32 -14.95 -18.90
C TRP A 17 9.25 -14.30 -19.77
N LEU A 18 9.58 -13.23 -20.52
CA LEU A 18 8.61 -12.53 -21.37
C LEU A 18 7.97 -13.44 -22.42
N LYS A 19 8.73 -14.39 -22.98
CA LYS A 19 8.21 -15.38 -23.95
C LYS A 19 7.14 -16.30 -23.37
N GLN A 20 7.06 -16.42 -22.04
CA GLN A 20 6.04 -17.24 -21.36
C GLN A 20 4.72 -16.48 -21.18
N VAL A 21 4.77 -15.13 -21.19
CA VAL A 21 3.65 -14.27 -20.80
C VAL A 21 3.10 -13.47 -21.99
N TYR A 22 3.98 -13.06 -22.91
CA TYR A 22 3.65 -12.20 -24.05
C TYR A 22 3.87 -12.92 -25.38
N THR A 23 3.11 -12.50 -26.39
CA THR A 23 3.31 -12.94 -27.77
C THR A 23 4.59 -12.36 -28.37
N HIS A 24 5.16 -13.01 -29.38
CA HIS A 24 6.35 -12.53 -30.07
C HIS A 24 6.23 -11.08 -30.55
N ARG A 25 5.08 -10.71 -31.13
CA ARG A 25 4.80 -9.36 -31.60
C ARG A 25 4.87 -8.31 -30.49
N GLN A 26 4.28 -8.59 -29.33
CA GLN A 26 4.32 -7.68 -28.18
C GLN A 26 5.73 -7.49 -27.63
N ILE A 27 6.58 -8.51 -27.70
CA ILE A 27 7.98 -8.43 -27.23
C ILE A 27 8.82 -7.56 -28.17
N GLU A 28 8.59 -7.64 -29.48
CA GLU A 28 9.28 -6.82 -30.49
C GLU A 28 8.96 -5.33 -30.37
N GLU A 29 7.76 -4.99 -29.92
CA GLU A 29 7.33 -3.61 -29.66
C GLU A 29 8.02 -3.00 -28.41
N LEU A 30 8.62 -3.82 -27.54
CA LEU A 30 9.28 -3.38 -26.32
C LEU A 30 10.78 -3.13 -26.50
N THR A 31 11.26 -1.99 -25.99
CA THR A 31 12.70 -1.74 -25.92
C THR A 31 13.38 -2.71 -24.95
N PRO A 32 14.68 -3.03 -25.11
CA PRO A 32 15.41 -3.89 -24.17
C PRO A 32 15.33 -3.42 -22.71
N ALA A 33 15.26 -2.11 -22.48
CA ALA A 33 15.10 -1.53 -21.16
C ALA A 33 13.69 -1.80 -20.59
N ASP A 34 12.65 -1.69 -21.42
CA ASP A 34 11.27 -1.97 -21.00
C ASP A 34 11.07 -3.45 -20.68
N GLN A 35 11.70 -4.34 -21.45
CA GLN A 35 11.71 -5.78 -21.18
C GLN A 35 12.27 -6.09 -19.78
N VAL A 36 13.40 -5.47 -19.44
CA VAL A 36 14.02 -5.62 -18.11
C VAL A 36 13.14 -5.00 -17.02
N ASN A 37 12.59 -3.81 -17.25
CA ASN A 37 11.74 -3.13 -16.27
C ASN A 37 10.45 -3.90 -15.96
N LEU A 38 9.83 -4.51 -16.98
CA LEU A 38 8.66 -5.37 -16.81
C LEU A 38 9.02 -6.59 -15.96
N TYR A 39 10.08 -7.31 -16.35
CA TYR A 39 10.58 -8.45 -15.58
C TYR A 39 10.83 -8.07 -14.11
N LEU A 40 11.58 -7.00 -13.85
CA LEU A 40 11.84 -6.54 -12.48
C LEU A 40 10.56 -6.16 -11.73
N SER A 41 9.59 -5.51 -12.40
CA SER A 41 8.31 -5.17 -11.77
C SER A 41 7.52 -6.42 -11.38
N TYR A 42 7.52 -7.47 -12.20
CA TYR A 42 6.81 -8.72 -11.92
C TYR A 42 7.45 -9.55 -10.81
N HIS A 43 8.76 -9.41 -10.62
CA HIS A 43 9.50 -10.12 -9.57
C HIS A 43 9.69 -9.28 -8.29
N CYS A 44 9.35 -7.99 -8.31
CA CYS A 44 9.46 -7.11 -7.16
C CYS A 44 8.17 -7.17 -6.31
N PRO A 45 8.22 -7.61 -5.03
CA PRO A 45 7.03 -7.66 -4.17
C PRO A 45 6.41 -6.28 -3.92
N VAL A 46 7.23 -5.22 -3.87
CA VAL A 46 6.75 -3.84 -3.72
C VAL A 46 5.94 -3.44 -4.95
N CYS A 47 6.45 -3.70 -6.16
CA CYS A 47 5.75 -3.38 -7.40
C CYS A 47 4.47 -4.21 -7.59
N ARG A 48 4.46 -5.49 -7.19
CA ARG A 48 3.24 -6.29 -7.22
C ARG A 48 2.18 -5.77 -6.25
N LEU A 49 2.59 -5.27 -5.09
CA LEU A 49 1.67 -4.81 -4.07
C LEU A 49 1.12 -3.40 -4.35
N PHE A 50 2.01 -2.45 -4.70
CA PHE A 50 1.70 -1.02 -4.88
C PHE A 50 1.57 -0.58 -6.35
N GLY A 51 1.85 -1.46 -7.29
CA GLY A 51 1.90 -1.16 -8.71
C GLY A 51 3.31 -0.83 -9.19
N GLY A 52 3.52 -1.04 -10.49
CA GLY A 52 4.78 -0.80 -11.17
C GLY A 52 4.57 -0.57 -12.65
N ARG A 53 5.65 -0.45 -13.42
CA ARG A 53 5.54 -0.23 -14.86
C ARG A 53 4.96 -1.49 -15.51
N GLY A 54 3.77 -1.36 -16.11
CA GLY A 54 3.07 -2.48 -16.75
C GLY A 54 2.36 -3.44 -15.79
N ILE A 55 2.25 -3.11 -14.50
CA ILE A 55 1.55 -3.94 -13.50
C ILE A 55 0.66 -3.05 -12.65
N ALA A 56 -0.62 -3.40 -12.59
CA ALA A 56 -1.59 -2.73 -11.71
C ALA A 56 -1.31 -3.06 -10.23
N SER A 57 -1.56 -2.08 -9.35
CA SER A 57 -1.50 -2.28 -7.90
C SER A 57 -2.51 -3.32 -7.45
N LYS A 58 -2.15 -4.11 -6.44
CA LYS A 58 -3.10 -4.94 -5.69
C LYS A 58 -3.77 -4.16 -4.56
N LEU A 59 -3.15 -3.08 -4.10
CA LEU A 59 -3.71 -2.23 -3.06
C LEU A 59 -4.37 -0.99 -3.64
N LEU A 60 -5.59 -0.72 -3.19
CA LEU A 60 -6.28 0.55 -3.36
C LEU A 60 -6.53 1.14 -1.97
N ILE A 61 -6.00 2.34 -1.74
CA ILE A 61 -6.15 3.08 -0.48
C ILE A 61 -7.10 4.24 -0.76
N HIS A 62 -8.26 4.25 -0.08
CA HIS A 62 -9.21 5.34 -0.21
C HIS A 62 -8.82 6.56 0.62
N ASP A 63 -9.38 7.71 0.24
CA ASP A 63 -9.25 8.95 1.01
C ASP A 63 -9.65 8.73 2.47
N THR A 64 -8.87 9.36 3.34
CA THR A 64 -9.00 9.22 4.78
C THR A 64 -9.66 10.47 5.35
N ILE A 65 -10.85 10.31 5.92
CA ILE A 65 -11.71 11.41 6.33
C ILE A 65 -11.78 11.44 7.87
N PRO A 66 -11.65 12.62 8.51
CA PRO A 66 -11.86 12.74 9.95
C PRO A 66 -13.33 12.43 10.29
N THR A 67 -13.53 11.66 11.35
CA THR A 67 -14.86 11.33 11.87
C THR A 67 -15.16 12.11 13.14
N GLY A 68 -16.45 12.40 13.35
CA GLY A 68 -16.90 13.17 14.52
C GLY A 68 -16.57 14.66 14.44
N GLU A 69 -16.62 15.33 15.60
CA GLU A 69 -16.31 16.75 15.71
C GLU A 69 -14.79 16.97 15.80
N TRP A 70 -14.29 17.91 15.02
CA TRP A 70 -12.89 18.32 15.05
C TRP A 70 -12.77 19.83 14.93
N THR A 71 -11.63 20.35 15.38
CA THR A 71 -11.34 21.78 15.36
C THR A 71 -9.95 22.00 14.78
N LEU A 72 -9.79 23.10 14.06
CA LEU A 72 -8.49 23.58 13.64
C LEU A 72 -7.96 24.57 14.67
N LYS A 73 -6.68 24.47 14.94
CA LYS A 73 -5.94 25.47 15.70
C LYS A 73 -4.78 25.98 14.88
N THR A 74 -4.38 27.21 15.19
CA THR A 74 -3.20 27.82 14.61
C THR A 74 -2.09 27.88 15.64
N TYR A 75 -0.85 27.73 15.18
CA TYR A 75 0.34 27.92 15.99
C TYR A 75 1.36 28.74 15.21
N THR A 76 1.77 29.88 15.76
CA THR A 76 2.81 30.71 15.15
C THR A 76 4.16 30.31 15.71
N SER A 77 5.08 29.97 14.81
CA SER A 77 6.44 29.60 15.13
C SER A 77 7.43 30.57 14.48
N THR A 78 8.60 30.71 15.10
CA THR A 78 9.70 31.52 14.57
C THR A 78 10.98 30.67 14.52
N ALA A 79 11.83 30.95 13.54
CA ALA A 79 13.16 30.35 13.51
C ALA A 79 14.12 31.16 14.38
N ILE A 80 14.93 30.49 15.20
CA ILE A 80 15.97 31.14 16.00
C ILE A 80 17.31 30.97 15.27
N SER A 81 17.97 32.08 14.96
CA SER A 81 19.30 32.08 14.36
C SER A 81 20.33 31.62 15.38
N ARG A 82 21.05 30.54 15.11
CA ARG A 82 22.11 30.04 16.00
C ARG A 82 23.28 31.02 16.13
N LYS A 83 23.56 31.82 15.10
CA LYS A 83 24.67 32.78 15.06
C LYS A 83 24.38 34.02 15.90
N THR A 84 23.17 34.57 15.77
CA THR A 84 22.77 35.82 16.44
C THR A 84 22.03 35.57 17.75
N ARG A 85 21.59 34.33 18.01
CA ARG A 85 20.73 33.94 19.14
C ARG A 85 19.43 34.74 19.24
N THR A 86 19.00 35.33 18.14
CA THR A 86 17.77 36.13 18.04
C THR A 86 16.74 35.44 17.15
N ALA A 87 15.47 35.79 17.35
CA ALA A 87 14.39 35.39 16.46
C ALA A 87 14.63 36.00 15.06
N ASP A 88 14.55 35.15 14.04
CA ASP A 88 14.60 35.58 12.65
C ASP A 88 13.19 36.02 12.25
N HIS A 89 12.92 37.32 12.38
CA HIS A 89 11.62 37.91 12.08
C HIS A 89 11.16 37.66 10.63
N ARG A 90 12.09 37.34 9.71
CA ARG A 90 11.77 37.00 8.31
C ARG A 90 11.33 35.54 8.14
N LYS A 91 11.37 34.73 9.20
CA LYS A 91 10.98 33.32 9.23
C LYS A 91 9.88 33.04 10.26
N LEU A 92 9.01 34.02 10.48
CA LEU A 92 7.76 33.80 11.18
C LEU A 92 6.82 33.02 10.25
N TYR A 93 6.24 31.93 10.74
CA TYR A 93 5.23 31.18 9.99
C TYR A 93 4.16 30.66 10.95
N THR A 94 2.93 30.66 10.45
CA THR A 94 1.78 30.11 11.16
C THR A 94 1.42 28.78 10.53
N ILE A 95 1.17 27.78 11.37
CA ILE A 95 0.76 26.45 10.95
C ILE A 95 -0.64 26.20 11.44
N GLU A 96 -1.46 25.59 10.59
CA GLU A 96 -2.76 25.06 10.98
C GLU A 96 -2.60 23.58 11.31
N TYR A 97 -3.22 23.15 12.41
CA TYR A 97 -3.14 21.76 12.83
C TYR A 97 -4.41 21.33 13.56
N ILE A 98 -4.69 20.04 13.46
CA ILE A 98 -5.72 19.38 14.26
C ILE A 98 -5.07 18.95 15.58
N PRO A 99 -5.63 19.34 16.75
CA PRO A 99 -5.09 18.93 18.04
C PRO A 99 -5.05 17.40 18.19
N PRO A 100 -3.96 16.82 18.75
CA PRO A 100 -3.83 15.38 18.91
C PRO A 100 -4.88 14.82 19.88
N GLY A 101 -5.24 13.55 19.70
CA GLY A 101 -6.12 12.81 20.60
C GLY A 101 -7.61 13.16 20.52
N ARG A 102 -8.02 14.07 19.62
CA ARG A 102 -9.42 14.50 19.48
C ARG A 102 -10.12 13.97 18.23
N VAL A 103 -9.39 13.41 17.28
CA VAL A 103 -9.92 13.09 15.95
C VAL A 103 -9.55 11.68 15.58
N GLU A 104 -10.56 10.89 15.27
CA GLU A 104 -10.41 9.60 14.61
C GLU A 104 -10.52 9.82 13.11
N TYR A 105 -9.84 8.97 12.34
CA TYR A 105 -9.89 9.02 10.90
C TYR A 105 -10.31 7.65 10.39
N GLN A 106 -11.23 7.63 9.45
CA GLN A 106 -11.65 6.40 8.80
C GLN A 106 -10.98 6.29 7.44
N THR A 107 -10.37 5.14 7.20
CA THR A 107 -9.78 4.78 5.90
C THR A 107 -10.27 3.40 5.50
N LYS A 108 -10.31 3.16 4.19
CA LYS A 108 -10.62 1.85 3.62
C LYS A 108 -9.47 1.45 2.70
N ILE A 109 -8.96 0.24 2.93
CA ILE A 109 -7.94 -0.37 2.07
C ILE A 109 -8.57 -1.60 1.42
N ILE A 110 -8.47 -1.69 0.10
CA ILE A 110 -8.87 -2.86 -0.68
C ILE A 110 -7.60 -3.56 -1.15
N ALA A 111 -7.55 -4.88 -0.97
CA ALA A 111 -6.42 -5.72 -1.36
C ALA A 111 -6.91 -6.82 -2.30
N ASP A 112 -6.56 -6.71 -3.57
CA ASP A 112 -7.00 -7.63 -4.62
C ASP A 112 -5.94 -8.70 -4.90
N ASN A 113 -6.34 -9.97 -4.87
CA ASN A 113 -5.46 -11.10 -5.22
C ASN A 113 -4.13 -11.15 -4.42
N VAL A 114 -4.16 -10.75 -3.15
CA VAL A 114 -3.04 -10.93 -2.22
C VAL A 114 -3.11 -12.34 -1.64
N LEU A 115 -2.34 -13.25 -2.23
CA LEU A 115 -2.38 -14.67 -1.89
C LEU A 115 -1.41 -14.98 -0.73
N PRO A 116 -1.87 -15.66 0.34
CA PRO A 116 -1.03 -16.09 1.46
C PRO A 116 0.31 -16.69 1.04
N GLY A 117 1.36 -16.36 1.78
CA GLY A 117 2.68 -16.98 1.63
C GLY A 117 3.54 -16.36 0.53
N GLN A 118 2.93 -15.65 -0.42
CA GLN A 118 3.65 -14.95 -1.49
C GLN A 118 4.45 -13.76 -0.94
N PRO A 119 5.56 -13.37 -1.60
CA PRO A 119 6.42 -12.28 -1.14
C PRO A 119 5.70 -10.94 -0.89
N ASP A 120 4.73 -10.59 -1.73
CA ASP A 120 3.90 -9.39 -1.62
C ASP A 120 2.85 -9.47 -0.49
N ALA A 121 2.31 -10.65 -0.21
CA ALA A 121 1.44 -10.88 0.95
C ALA A 121 2.21 -10.74 2.27
N LYS A 122 3.42 -11.31 2.34
CA LYS A 122 4.31 -11.16 3.49
C LYS A 122 4.74 -9.71 3.69
N LEU A 123 4.99 -8.98 2.60
CA LEU A 123 5.26 -7.55 2.65
C LEU A 123 4.06 -6.78 3.25
N LEU A 124 2.84 -7.03 2.80
CA LEU A 124 1.64 -6.41 3.35
C LEU A 124 1.47 -6.71 4.84
N ALA A 125 1.64 -7.97 5.25
CA ALA A 125 1.55 -8.39 6.65
C ALA A 125 2.53 -7.60 7.54
N ASN A 126 3.77 -7.45 7.10
CA ASN A 126 4.80 -6.70 7.82
C ASN A 126 4.49 -5.20 7.88
N ILE A 127 3.93 -4.62 6.80
CA ILE A 127 3.49 -3.22 6.78
C ILE A 127 2.35 -3.01 7.78
N LEU A 128 1.35 -3.88 7.80
CA LEU A 128 0.24 -3.78 8.74
C LEU A 128 0.72 -3.93 10.20
N ASN A 129 1.59 -4.89 10.48
CA ASN A 129 2.23 -5.03 11.80
C ASN A 129 2.98 -3.76 12.20
N TYR A 130 3.80 -3.22 11.30
CA TYR A 130 4.53 -1.97 11.56
C TYR A 130 3.57 -0.81 11.87
N LEU A 131 2.47 -0.68 11.12
CA LEU A 131 1.47 0.37 11.34
C LEU A 131 0.76 0.22 12.69
N ILE A 132 0.49 -1.01 13.13
CA ILE A 132 -0.11 -1.28 14.45
C ILE A 132 0.88 -0.93 15.57
N GLU A 133 2.12 -1.39 15.46
CA GLU A 133 3.13 -1.21 16.51
C GLU A 133 3.67 0.21 16.60
N LYS A 134 3.96 0.82 15.45
CA LYS A 134 4.71 2.08 15.34
C LYS A 134 3.86 3.25 14.87
N GLY A 135 2.67 3.01 14.31
CA GLY A 135 1.87 4.05 13.67
C GLY A 135 2.47 4.56 12.36
N LEU A 136 1.94 5.68 11.87
CA LEU A 136 2.34 6.31 10.62
C LEU A 136 2.56 7.81 10.83
N GLN A 137 3.62 8.37 10.26
CA GLN A 137 3.84 9.82 10.21
C GLN A 137 3.49 10.39 8.84
N VAL A 138 2.48 11.26 8.78
CA VAL A 138 1.94 11.85 7.54
C VAL A 138 2.03 13.37 7.59
N GLY A 139 2.25 14.02 6.44
CA GLY A 139 2.24 15.48 6.32
C GLY A 139 3.57 16.17 6.66
N GLY A 140 3.49 17.48 6.93
CA GLY A 140 4.63 18.35 7.24
C GLY A 140 5.01 18.34 8.73
N LEU A 141 6.19 18.89 9.05
CA LEU A 141 6.68 19.09 10.43
C LEU A 141 6.77 17.81 11.28
N LYS A 142 6.90 16.65 10.63
CA LYS A 142 7.06 15.32 11.27
C LYS A 142 8.21 15.28 12.28
N THR A 143 9.35 15.89 11.95
CA THR A 143 10.52 15.99 12.84
C THR A 143 10.28 16.85 14.08
N ARG A 144 9.19 17.63 14.12
CA ARG A 144 8.76 18.44 15.27
C ARG A 144 7.58 17.81 16.03
N GLY A 145 7.22 16.56 15.71
CA GLY A 145 6.19 15.80 16.40
C GLY A 145 4.78 15.86 15.80
N TYR A 146 4.61 16.47 14.61
CA TYR A 146 3.31 16.54 13.95
C TYR A 146 3.00 15.30 13.12
N GLY A 147 1.71 15.04 12.88
CA GLY A 147 1.24 14.10 11.88
C GLY A 147 1.38 12.62 12.25
N HIS A 148 1.54 12.31 13.54
CA HIS A 148 1.61 10.93 14.01
C HIS A 148 0.20 10.35 14.20
N LEU A 149 -0.11 9.32 13.41
CA LEU A 149 -1.36 8.56 13.44
C LEU A 149 -1.10 7.15 13.99
N LYS A 150 -2.03 6.65 14.80
CA LYS A 150 -2.02 5.26 15.29
C LYS A 150 -3.24 4.52 14.78
N VAL A 151 -3.05 3.25 14.43
CA VAL A 151 -4.15 2.38 14.05
C VAL A 151 -4.89 1.94 15.32
N VAL A 152 -6.19 2.21 15.37
CA VAL A 152 -7.08 1.67 16.41
C VAL A 152 -7.56 0.30 15.93
N HIS A 153 -6.68 -0.70 16.07
CA HIS A 153 -6.86 -2.01 15.45
C HIS A 153 -8.07 -2.77 16.05
N GLU A 154 -8.44 -2.47 17.30
CA GLU A 154 -9.60 -3.03 17.99
C GLU A 154 -10.93 -2.63 17.33
N LYS A 155 -10.97 -1.45 16.70
CA LYS A 155 -12.11 -0.93 15.93
C LYS A 155 -12.01 -1.26 14.45
N SER A 156 -10.96 -1.97 14.02
CA SER A 156 -10.69 -2.22 12.61
C SER A 156 -11.02 -3.67 12.24
N ASN A 157 -11.75 -3.86 11.15
CA ASN A 157 -12.16 -5.17 10.66
C ASN A 157 -11.65 -5.43 9.24
N VAL A 158 -11.43 -6.72 8.93
CA VAL A 158 -11.09 -7.19 7.58
C VAL A 158 -12.24 -8.05 7.07
N ARG A 159 -12.70 -7.73 5.86
CA ARG A 159 -13.76 -8.47 5.16
C ARG A 159 -13.15 -9.15 3.95
N THR A 160 -13.13 -10.48 3.94
CA THR A 160 -12.56 -11.27 2.84
C THR A 160 -13.66 -11.82 1.95
N LEU A 161 -13.49 -11.61 0.64
CA LEU A 161 -14.36 -12.15 -0.42
C LEU A 161 -13.55 -13.17 -1.22
N LYS A 162 -14.09 -14.37 -1.40
CA LYS A 162 -13.50 -15.40 -2.27
C LYS A 162 -14.40 -15.59 -3.48
N ILE A 163 -13.80 -15.45 -4.66
CA ILE A 163 -14.47 -15.63 -5.95
C ILE A 163 -13.71 -16.71 -6.70
N ASN A 164 -14.43 -17.70 -7.24
CA ASN A 164 -13.84 -18.68 -8.15
C ASN A 164 -13.69 -18.04 -9.54
N PRO A 165 -12.47 -17.82 -10.07
CA PRO A 165 -12.30 -17.16 -11.37
C PRO A 165 -12.78 -18.01 -12.56
N ASN A 166 -12.93 -19.33 -12.38
CA ASN A 166 -13.39 -20.23 -13.43
C ASN A 166 -14.49 -21.17 -12.89
N PRO A 167 -15.70 -20.66 -12.67
CA PRO A 167 -16.80 -21.47 -12.13
C PRO A 167 -17.31 -22.45 -13.21
N GLN A 168 -17.28 -23.74 -12.90
CA GLN A 168 -17.66 -24.82 -13.83
C GLN A 168 -19.15 -25.19 -13.69
N SER A 169 -19.76 -24.95 -12.53
CA SER A 169 -21.16 -25.29 -12.25
C SER A 169 -22.05 -24.05 -12.05
N LEU A 170 -23.36 -24.21 -12.25
CA LEU A 170 -24.34 -23.15 -11.97
C LEU A 170 -24.31 -22.74 -10.49
N GLU A 171 -24.06 -23.69 -9.58
CA GLU A 171 -23.94 -23.43 -8.14
C GLU A 171 -22.76 -22.51 -7.84
N GLU A 172 -21.60 -22.75 -8.45
CA GLU A 172 -20.42 -21.91 -8.31
C GLU A 172 -20.63 -20.51 -8.91
N GLN A 173 -21.32 -20.41 -10.05
CA GLN A 173 -21.68 -19.13 -10.65
C GLN A 173 -22.62 -18.32 -9.73
N VAL A 174 -23.66 -18.96 -9.20
CA VAL A 174 -24.58 -18.35 -8.22
C VAL A 174 -23.80 -17.93 -6.97
N GLN A 175 -22.86 -18.73 -6.50
CA GLN A 175 -22.02 -18.40 -5.35
C GLN A 175 -21.15 -17.16 -5.61
N ASN A 176 -20.51 -17.07 -6.78
CA ASN A 176 -19.77 -15.88 -7.20
C ASN A 176 -20.66 -14.63 -7.25
N ILE A 177 -21.86 -14.73 -7.81
CA ILE A 177 -22.82 -13.61 -7.86
C ILE A 177 -23.19 -13.17 -6.45
N LYS A 178 -23.50 -14.12 -5.55
CA LYS A 178 -23.83 -13.79 -4.15
C LYS A 178 -22.64 -13.13 -3.41
N ALA A 179 -21.41 -13.55 -3.69
CA ALA A 179 -20.21 -12.92 -3.14
C ALA A 179 -20.01 -11.49 -3.68
N LEU A 180 -20.22 -11.26 -4.98
CA LEU A 180 -20.15 -9.94 -5.61
C LEU A 180 -21.21 -8.97 -5.08
N LEU A 181 -22.41 -9.47 -4.77
CA LEU A 181 -23.47 -8.69 -4.13
C LEU A 181 -23.18 -8.37 -2.65
N GLN A 182 -22.01 -8.76 -2.13
CA GLN A 182 -21.57 -8.53 -0.75
C GLN A 182 -22.59 -9.00 0.29
N LYS A 183 -23.28 -10.11 0.01
CA LYS A 183 -24.22 -10.67 0.97
C LYS A 183 -23.48 -11.18 2.21
N PRO A 184 -23.97 -10.88 3.42
CA PRO A 184 -23.24 -11.12 4.67
C PRO A 184 -22.84 -12.59 4.87
N GLU A 185 -23.64 -13.54 4.38
CA GLU A 185 -23.34 -14.98 4.46
C GLU A 185 -22.08 -15.42 3.70
N ASN A 186 -21.54 -14.59 2.79
CA ASN A 186 -20.36 -14.90 1.97
C ASN A 186 -19.14 -14.06 2.31
N ILE A 187 -19.22 -13.28 3.38
CA ILE A 187 -18.14 -12.41 3.82
C ILE A 187 -17.53 -13.00 5.08
N LEU A 188 -16.26 -13.35 4.99
CA LEU A 188 -15.49 -13.75 6.16
C LEU A 188 -14.97 -12.49 6.84
N GLU A 189 -15.54 -12.18 7.99
CA GLU A 189 -15.08 -11.09 8.84
C GLU A 189 -14.03 -11.60 9.84
N THR A 190 -12.93 -10.87 9.95
CA THR A 190 -11.85 -11.20 10.86
C THR A 190 -11.15 -9.94 11.37
N THR A 191 -10.32 -10.08 12.39
CA THR A 191 -9.48 -8.99 12.92
C THR A 191 -8.28 -8.76 12.02
N ILE A 192 -7.67 -7.57 12.12
CA ILE A 192 -6.43 -7.28 11.39
C ILE A 192 -5.33 -8.28 11.77
N GLN A 193 -5.19 -8.64 13.05
CA GLN A 193 -4.17 -9.58 13.50
C GLN A 193 -4.32 -10.97 12.86
N ASN A 194 -5.54 -11.53 12.87
CA ASN A 194 -5.80 -12.83 12.26
C ASN A 194 -5.56 -12.81 10.74
N TYR A 195 -5.85 -11.67 10.10
CA TYR A 195 -5.55 -11.47 8.67
C TYR A 195 -4.05 -11.45 8.41
N ILE A 196 -3.26 -10.76 9.24
CA ILE A 196 -1.79 -10.74 9.17
C ILE A 196 -1.23 -12.16 9.29
N GLU A 197 -1.67 -12.94 10.28
CA GLU A 197 -1.25 -14.34 10.42
C GLU A 197 -1.60 -15.17 9.18
N THR A 198 -2.77 -14.93 8.59
CA THR A 198 -3.20 -15.60 7.37
C THR A 198 -2.31 -15.25 6.18
N LEU A 199 -1.87 -14.00 6.05
CA LEU A 199 -0.97 -13.57 4.97
C LEU A 199 0.45 -14.17 5.09
N LEU A 200 0.90 -14.46 6.31
CA LEU A 200 2.25 -14.98 6.58
C LEU A 200 2.41 -16.49 6.30
N LYS A 201 1.31 -17.26 6.34
CA LYS A 201 1.26 -18.69 6.01
C LYS A 201 1.68 -18.92 4.56
#